data_AF-I3YFF3-F1
#
_entry.id   AF-I3YFF3-F1
#
_cell.length_a   1.000
_cell.length_b   1.000
_cell.length_c   1.000
_cell.angle_alpha   90.00
_cell.angle_beta   90.00
_cell.angle_gamma   90.00
#
_symmetry.space_group_name_H-M   'P 1'
#
loop_
_entity.id
_entity.type
_entity.pdbx_description
1 polymer ?
#
loop_
_entity_poly.entity_id
_entity_poly.type
_entity_poly.pdbx_seq_one_letter_code
_entity_poly.pdbx_strand_id
1 'polypeptide(L)'
;MKILPKGANVPLTSAGTVRVELRWPAGRGVLDAVCLAITGEGRVPGDAWFLFYNQPQAPDGVIQLSAFTVGQTNCILHLDRLPASIEKCVFAATLESGSFRELIGATLTATPQTGEAVGFTLTEAADEQALIFAEIYRHATGWKFRAIGQGFRGGLQPLAEHFGVEVSHEPPGASPPPPESRPPPAIPAPAPTPEPAPERGSVEPASPSPAPPSDSSRVRRSRGFPFKTLAALIILLGGGAGALWFFYPELLDDPSQLFKDSRDFVARLPAVYQPATCAWTDAEVFERYHALGESYVKILQRVDRGNQRLASLRLALGKADAQCPASFLEDSRQEIDQLEKLPVSQWIGEATQLNGCAGLMIKKIESALNEETRPIVIQRLVHEADRARNLESDLTNISRDLAYLSNKTGRLIDGFKENLDACP
;
A
#
# COMPACT_ATOMS: atom_id res chain seq x y z
N MET A 1 15.89 -28.16 6.10
CA MET A 1 15.70 -26.92 5.33
C MET A 1 17.07 -26.50 4.83
N LYS A 2 17.21 -26.33 3.52
CA LYS A 2 18.48 -26.00 2.86
C LYS A 2 18.54 -24.51 2.57
N ILE A 3 19.43 -23.80 3.25
CA ILE A 3 19.72 -22.39 2.94
C ILE A 3 20.76 -22.32 1.82
N LEU A 4 20.48 -21.52 0.80
CA LEU A 4 21.34 -21.32 -0.36
C LEU A 4 22.13 -20.01 -0.22
N PRO A 5 23.41 -20.00 -0.59
CA PRO A 5 24.14 -18.74 -0.77
C PRO A 5 23.60 -17.98 -1.98
N LYS A 6 23.85 -16.67 -2.02
CA LYS A 6 23.51 -15.80 -3.15
C LYS A 6 24.00 -16.39 -4.48
N GLY A 7 23.12 -16.44 -5.47
CA GLY A 7 23.36 -17.01 -6.81
C GLY A 7 23.18 -18.52 -6.93
N ALA A 8 23.17 -19.27 -5.82
CA ALA A 8 22.95 -20.71 -5.86
C ALA A 8 21.49 -21.06 -6.17
N ASN A 9 21.30 -22.24 -6.75
CA ASN A 9 19.99 -22.75 -7.14
C ASN A 9 19.86 -24.25 -6.90
N VAL A 10 18.63 -24.71 -6.77
CA VAL A 10 18.29 -26.12 -6.53
C VAL A 10 16.97 -26.47 -7.23
N PRO A 11 16.82 -27.70 -7.77
CA PRO A 11 15.52 -28.19 -8.23
C PRO A 11 14.48 -28.22 -7.12
N LEU A 12 13.24 -27.84 -7.45
CA LEU A 12 12.06 -28.11 -6.63
C LEU A 12 11.51 -29.46 -7.07
N THR A 13 11.42 -30.40 -6.13
CA THR A 13 11.02 -31.80 -6.39
C THR A 13 9.55 -31.99 -6.76
N SER A 14 8.75 -30.92 -6.80
CA SER A 14 7.34 -30.97 -7.19
C SER A 14 6.96 -29.77 -8.06
N ALA A 15 6.16 -30.02 -9.09
CA ALA A 15 5.46 -28.97 -9.84
C ALA A 15 4.13 -28.57 -9.20
N GLY A 16 3.85 -28.97 -7.95
CA GLY A 16 2.58 -28.70 -7.27
C GLY A 16 2.54 -27.38 -6.52
N THR A 17 1.94 -27.39 -5.34
CA THR A 17 1.83 -26.19 -4.50
C THR A 17 3.13 -25.91 -3.74
N VAL A 18 3.57 -24.66 -3.74
CA VAL A 18 4.72 -24.16 -2.97
C VAL A 18 4.27 -23.03 -2.06
N ARG A 19 4.57 -23.13 -0.76
CA ARG A 19 4.41 -22.03 0.19
C ARG A 19 5.74 -21.29 0.31
N VAL A 20 5.73 -19.99 0.04
CA VAL A 20 6.87 -19.09 0.24
C VAL A 20 6.60 -18.22 1.45
N GLU A 21 7.53 -18.20 2.41
CA GLU A 21 7.47 -17.38 3.62
C GLU A 21 8.65 -16.42 3.61
N LEU A 22 8.37 -15.12 3.68
CA LEU A 22 9.35 -14.09 3.98
C LEU A 22 9.24 -13.74 5.46
N ARG A 23 10.36 -13.78 6.18
CA ARG A 23 10.46 -13.40 7.59
C ARG A 23 11.56 -12.38 7.80
N TRP A 24 11.33 -11.38 8.64
CA TRP A 24 12.33 -10.38 9.01
C TRP A 24 12.25 -10.05 10.51
N PRO A 25 13.33 -9.50 11.11
CA PRO A 25 13.32 -9.15 12.53
C PRO A 25 12.21 -8.16 12.88
N ALA A 26 11.42 -8.47 13.91
CA ALA A 26 10.37 -7.59 14.41
C ALA A 26 10.94 -6.24 14.89
N GLY A 27 10.18 -5.16 14.70
CA GLY A 27 10.57 -3.80 15.12
C GLY A 27 11.59 -3.09 14.21
N ARG A 28 11.95 -3.68 13.07
CA ARG A 28 12.82 -3.05 12.06
C ARG A 28 12.10 -2.97 10.72
N GLY A 29 11.67 -1.75 10.37
CA GLY A 29 11.04 -1.44 9.08
C GLY A 29 9.67 -2.07 8.86
N VAL A 30 8.81 -1.34 8.14
CA VAL A 30 7.64 -1.93 7.48
C VAL A 30 8.12 -2.39 6.11
N LEU A 31 8.00 -3.68 5.85
CA LEU A 31 8.42 -4.31 4.61
C LEU A 31 7.16 -4.71 3.84
N ASP A 32 7.04 -4.19 2.63
CA ASP A 32 5.97 -4.55 1.69
C ASP A 32 6.48 -5.67 0.77
N ALA A 33 5.95 -6.87 0.95
CA ALA A 33 6.30 -8.00 0.11
C ALA A 33 5.63 -7.88 -1.27
N VAL A 34 6.36 -8.28 -2.30
CA VAL A 34 5.95 -8.20 -3.69
C VAL A 34 6.27 -9.52 -4.39
N CYS A 35 5.35 -10.00 -5.22
CA CYS A 35 5.59 -11.14 -6.10
C CYS A 35 5.30 -10.76 -7.55
N LEU A 36 6.26 -10.97 -8.45
CA LEU A 36 6.10 -10.70 -9.88
C LEU A 36 6.13 -12.00 -10.67
N ALA A 37 5.11 -12.27 -11.49
CA ALA A 37 5.18 -13.35 -12.47
C ALA A 37 5.68 -12.80 -13.81
N ILE A 38 6.75 -13.40 -14.32
CA ILE A 38 7.55 -12.89 -15.42
C ILE A 38 7.50 -13.86 -16.60
N THR A 39 7.35 -13.31 -17.80
CA THR A 39 7.35 -14.08 -19.06
C THR A 39 8.77 -14.36 -19.55
N GLY A 40 8.90 -15.14 -20.63
CA GLY A 40 10.18 -15.36 -21.32
C GLY A 40 10.82 -14.09 -21.90
N GLU A 41 10.06 -13.01 -22.04
CA GLU A 41 10.58 -11.69 -22.44
C GLU A 41 11.23 -10.94 -21.26
N GLY A 42 11.20 -11.51 -20.05
CA GLY A 42 11.71 -10.87 -18.84
C GLY A 42 10.80 -9.77 -18.29
N ARG A 43 9.54 -9.71 -18.73
CA ARG A 43 8.56 -8.69 -18.32
C ARG A 43 7.35 -9.28 -17.62
N VAL A 44 6.67 -8.47 -16.81
CA VAL A 44 5.34 -8.80 -16.30
C VAL A 44 4.34 -8.72 -17.47
N PRO A 45 3.47 -9.73 -17.69
CA PRO A 45 2.54 -9.72 -18.83
C PRO A 45 1.39 -8.72 -18.68
N GLY A 46 1.19 -8.16 -17.48
CA GLY A 46 0.21 -7.12 -17.18
C GLY A 46 0.02 -6.96 -15.67
N ASP A 47 -0.65 -5.89 -15.25
CA ASP A 47 -0.72 -5.48 -13.85
C ASP A 47 -1.19 -6.58 -12.90
N ALA A 48 -2.13 -7.42 -13.32
CA ALA A 48 -2.64 -8.56 -12.53
C ALA A 48 -1.58 -9.59 -12.10
N TRP A 49 -0.39 -9.55 -12.71
CA TRP A 49 0.75 -10.43 -12.42
C TRP A 49 1.84 -9.75 -11.59
N PHE A 50 1.57 -8.53 -11.12
CA PHE A 50 2.33 -7.80 -10.12
C PHE A 50 1.56 -7.78 -8.80
N LEU A 51 1.93 -8.67 -7.88
CA LEU A 51 1.19 -8.89 -6.64
C LEU A 51 1.84 -8.15 -5.48
N PHE A 52 1.01 -7.48 -4.69
CA PHE A 52 1.37 -6.71 -3.50
C PHE A 52 0.15 -6.63 -2.58
N TYR A 53 0.26 -5.95 -1.44
CA TYR A 53 -0.81 -5.95 -0.42
C TYR A 53 -2.20 -5.51 -0.95
N ASN A 54 -2.26 -4.56 -1.89
CA ASN A 54 -3.52 -4.08 -2.47
C ASN A 54 -3.98 -4.90 -3.70
N GLN A 55 -3.13 -5.79 -4.20
CA GLN A 55 -3.46 -6.74 -5.25
C GLN A 55 -2.85 -8.11 -4.91
N PRO A 56 -3.39 -8.81 -3.90
CA PRO A 56 -2.73 -9.97 -3.31
C PRO A 56 -2.91 -11.25 -4.15
N GLN A 57 -3.63 -11.22 -5.28
CA GLN A 57 -3.92 -12.43 -6.05
C GLN A 57 -3.67 -12.22 -7.55
N ALA A 58 -3.07 -13.24 -8.16
CA ALA A 58 -2.99 -13.39 -9.61
C ALA A 58 -4.32 -13.93 -10.17
N PRO A 59 -4.55 -13.86 -11.50
CA PRO A 59 -5.70 -14.49 -12.15
C PRO A 59 -5.90 -15.95 -11.70
N ASP A 60 -7.16 -16.34 -11.50
CA ASP A 60 -7.56 -17.67 -11.01
C ASP A 60 -6.95 -18.08 -9.65
N GLY A 61 -6.33 -17.15 -8.93
CA GLY A 61 -5.69 -17.40 -7.63
C GLY A 61 -4.48 -18.34 -7.71
N VAL A 62 -3.78 -18.41 -8.85
CA VAL A 62 -2.61 -19.28 -9.03
C VAL A 62 -1.39 -18.84 -8.22
N ILE A 63 -1.33 -17.56 -7.86
CA ILE A 63 -0.41 -16.98 -6.88
C ILE A 63 -1.26 -16.16 -5.92
N GLN A 64 -1.05 -16.34 -4.62
CA GLN A 64 -1.77 -15.63 -3.56
C GLN A 64 -0.79 -15.16 -2.50
N LEU A 65 -0.69 -13.85 -2.31
CA LEU A 65 0.00 -13.21 -1.20
C LEU A 65 -0.97 -13.13 0.00
N SER A 66 -0.49 -13.43 1.19
CA SER A 66 -1.32 -13.60 2.40
C SER A 66 -0.51 -13.29 3.66
N ALA A 67 -1.23 -13.06 4.76
CA ALA A 67 -0.66 -12.86 6.10
C ALA A 67 0.41 -11.75 6.16
N PHE A 68 -0.02 -10.49 6.01
CA PHE A 68 0.82 -9.31 6.20
C PHE A 68 0.98 -8.99 7.70
N THR A 69 1.54 -9.93 8.46
CA THR A 69 1.83 -9.77 9.90
C THR A 69 3.19 -9.08 10.09
N VAL A 70 3.40 -8.41 11.23
CA VAL A 70 4.72 -7.80 11.50
C VAL A 70 5.81 -8.87 11.53
N GLY A 71 6.83 -8.69 10.68
CA GLY A 71 7.96 -9.62 10.62
C GLY A 71 7.72 -10.85 9.75
N GLN A 72 6.56 -11.01 9.11
CA GLN A 72 6.28 -12.16 8.25
C GLN A 72 5.27 -11.86 7.13
N THR A 73 5.52 -12.41 5.94
CA THR A 73 4.55 -12.48 4.84
C THR A 73 4.59 -13.83 4.15
N ASN A 74 3.42 -14.35 3.77
CA ASN A 74 3.28 -15.66 3.13
C ASN A 74 2.77 -15.51 1.70
N CYS A 75 3.23 -16.39 0.80
CA CYS A 75 2.76 -16.50 -0.56
C CYS A 75 2.51 -17.98 -0.90
N ILE A 76 1.41 -18.29 -1.58
CA ILE A 76 1.08 -19.63 -2.07
C ILE A 76 1.14 -19.60 -3.59
N LEU A 77 1.85 -20.55 -4.19
CA LEU A 77 1.97 -20.72 -5.64
C LEU A 77 1.51 -22.10 -6.05
N HIS A 78 0.67 -22.15 -7.07
CA HIS A 78 0.27 -23.38 -7.75
C HIS A 78 1.05 -23.51 -9.06
N LEU A 79 2.24 -24.11 -9.00
CA LEU A 79 3.21 -24.11 -10.11
C LEU A 79 2.74 -24.90 -11.34
N ASP A 80 1.84 -25.87 -11.13
CA ASP A 80 1.17 -26.71 -12.12
C ASP A 80 0.08 -25.95 -12.87
N ARG A 81 -0.53 -24.96 -12.22
CA ARG A 81 -1.59 -24.13 -12.78
C ARG A 81 -1.08 -22.84 -13.43
N LEU A 82 0.21 -22.51 -13.27
CA LEU A 82 0.79 -21.34 -13.92
C LEU A 82 0.74 -21.49 -15.45
N PRO A 83 0.27 -20.46 -16.19
CA PRO A 83 0.32 -20.47 -17.65
C PRO A 83 1.73 -20.76 -18.18
N ALA A 84 1.79 -21.38 -19.35
CA ALA A 84 3.06 -21.70 -20.00
C ALA A 84 3.88 -20.44 -20.36
N SER A 85 3.22 -19.29 -20.52
CA SER A 85 3.88 -18.00 -20.77
C SER A 85 4.63 -17.46 -19.56
N ILE A 86 4.33 -17.90 -18.34
CA ILE A 86 5.04 -17.51 -17.12
C ILE A 86 6.26 -18.42 -16.94
N GLU A 87 7.46 -17.85 -17.04
CA GLU A 87 8.72 -18.58 -16.90
C GLU A 87 9.29 -18.52 -15.48
N LYS A 88 9.00 -17.45 -14.73
CA LYS A 88 9.47 -17.33 -13.34
C LYS A 88 8.59 -16.45 -12.48
N CYS A 89 8.61 -16.73 -11.18
CA CYS A 89 8.01 -15.90 -10.13
C CYS A 89 9.14 -15.33 -9.28
N VAL A 90 9.23 -14.01 -9.22
CA VAL A 90 10.23 -13.24 -8.49
C VAL A 90 9.64 -12.80 -7.16
N PHE A 91 10.34 -13.04 -6.07
CA PHE A 91 9.95 -12.62 -4.72
C PHE A 91 10.84 -11.49 -4.25
N ALA A 92 10.21 -10.34 -4.04
CA ALA A 92 10.86 -9.10 -3.68
C ALA A 92 10.18 -8.45 -2.49
N ALA A 93 10.80 -7.40 -2.00
CA ALA A 93 10.32 -6.62 -0.90
C ALA A 93 10.76 -5.17 -1.04
N THR A 94 9.97 -4.25 -0.51
CA THR A 94 10.29 -2.83 -0.46
C THR A 94 10.12 -2.26 0.93
N LEU A 95 10.87 -1.19 1.21
CA LEU A 95 10.80 -0.44 2.45
C LEU A 95 10.30 0.97 2.16
N GLU A 96 9.35 1.45 2.96
CA GLU A 96 8.89 2.84 2.92
C GLU A 96 10.01 3.79 3.39
N SER A 97 10.78 3.36 4.38
CA SER A 97 11.91 4.12 4.93
C SER A 97 13.04 3.18 5.39
N GLY A 98 14.26 3.71 5.46
CA GLY A 98 15.45 2.95 5.84
C GLY A 98 16.09 2.21 4.67
N SER A 99 16.81 1.11 4.98
CA SER A 99 17.48 0.29 3.97
C SER A 99 17.56 -1.18 4.38
N PHE A 100 17.73 -2.06 3.38
CA PHE A 100 17.89 -3.51 3.62
C PHE A 100 19.15 -3.87 4.43
N ARG A 101 20.13 -2.97 4.58
CA ARG A 101 21.24 -3.13 5.54
C ARG A 101 20.74 -3.30 6.98
N GLU A 102 19.62 -2.69 7.35
CA GLU A 102 19.07 -2.81 8.70
C GLU A 102 18.34 -4.14 8.95
N LEU A 103 18.07 -4.88 7.86
CA LEU A 103 17.30 -6.13 7.83
C LEU A 103 18.16 -7.35 7.48
N ILE A 104 19.48 -7.27 7.65
CA ILE A 104 20.34 -8.46 7.60
C ILE A 104 19.78 -9.52 8.56
N GLY A 105 19.65 -10.75 8.06
CA GLY A 105 18.95 -11.85 8.72
C GLY A 105 17.54 -12.10 8.20
N ALA A 106 16.95 -11.20 7.41
CA ALA A 106 15.70 -11.46 6.71
C ALA A 106 15.85 -12.73 5.84
N THR A 107 14.86 -13.62 5.92
CA THR A 107 14.93 -14.95 5.32
C THR A 107 13.69 -15.22 4.48
N LEU A 108 13.89 -15.68 3.25
CA LEU A 108 12.82 -16.19 2.40
C LEU A 108 12.95 -17.70 2.26
N THR A 109 11.88 -18.44 2.57
CA THR A 109 11.83 -19.90 2.54
C THR A 109 10.72 -20.37 1.62
N ALA A 110 11.05 -21.20 0.64
CA ALA A 110 10.10 -21.92 -0.22
C ALA A 110 9.95 -23.37 0.26
N THR A 111 8.74 -23.75 0.63
CA THR A 111 8.36 -25.09 1.09
C THR A 111 7.46 -25.75 0.04
N PRO A 112 8.00 -26.67 -0.77
CA PRO A 112 7.19 -27.44 -1.71
C PRO A 112 6.29 -28.44 -0.95
N GLN A 113 5.21 -28.88 -1.60
CA GLN A 113 4.33 -29.93 -1.06
C GLN A 113 5.07 -31.24 -0.77
N THR A 114 6.08 -31.56 -1.57
CA THR A 114 6.97 -32.71 -1.36
C THR A 114 8.43 -32.32 -1.54
N GLY A 115 9.29 -32.87 -0.67
CA GLY A 115 10.72 -32.59 -0.65
C GLY A 115 11.14 -31.63 0.47
N GLU A 116 12.39 -31.20 0.41
CA GLU A 116 12.97 -30.34 1.43
C GLU A 116 12.62 -28.86 1.18
N ALA A 117 12.29 -28.12 2.24
CA ALA A 117 12.21 -26.67 2.18
C ALA A 117 13.58 -26.06 1.85
N VAL A 118 13.58 -25.05 0.99
CA VAL A 118 14.78 -24.34 0.52
C VAL A 118 14.63 -22.86 0.81
N GLY A 119 15.71 -22.15 1.09
CA GLY A 119 15.61 -20.74 1.44
C GLY A 119 16.85 -19.93 1.15
N PHE A 120 16.74 -18.63 1.36
CA PHE A 120 17.81 -17.66 1.26
C PHE A 120 17.73 -16.72 2.47
N THR A 121 18.85 -16.50 3.13
CA THR A 121 18.98 -15.51 4.21
C THR A 121 19.84 -14.35 3.71
N LEU A 122 19.34 -13.14 3.89
CA LEU A 122 20.05 -11.92 3.56
C LEU A 122 21.23 -11.73 4.51
N THR A 123 22.45 -11.93 4.02
CA THR A 123 23.69 -11.77 4.80
C THR A 123 24.40 -10.46 4.53
N GLU A 124 24.12 -9.82 3.40
CA GLU A 124 24.73 -8.57 2.96
C GLU A 124 23.70 -7.71 2.19
N ALA A 125 23.75 -6.41 2.40
CA ALA A 125 22.96 -5.40 1.68
C ALA A 125 23.65 -4.03 1.81
N ALA A 126 23.43 -3.15 0.85
CA ALA A 126 23.83 -1.75 0.92
C ALA A 126 22.61 -0.89 1.30
N ASP A 127 22.61 0.38 0.87
CA ASP A 127 21.56 1.34 1.22
C ASP A 127 20.35 1.27 0.25
N GLU A 128 19.97 0.07 -0.18
CA GLU A 128 18.83 -0.16 -1.08
C GLU A 128 17.50 -0.18 -0.32
N GLN A 129 16.44 0.33 -0.95
CA GLN A 129 15.07 0.37 -0.41
C GLN A 129 14.19 -0.74 -0.99
N ALA A 130 14.68 -1.50 -1.97
CA ALA A 130 14.01 -2.65 -2.55
C ALA A 130 15.01 -3.79 -2.73
N LEU A 131 14.57 -5.04 -2.57
CA LEU A 131 15.44 -6.21 -2.69
C LEU A 131 14.70 -7.41 -3.27
N ILE A 132 15.31 -8.08 -4.26
CA ILE A 132 14.88 -9.39 -4.74
C ILE A 132 15.59 -10.45 -3.89
N PHE A 133 14.81 -11.25 -3.16
CA PHE A 133 15.32 -12.32 -2.31
C PHE A 133 15.63 -13.56 -3.16
N ALA A 134 14.67 -14.01 -3.96
CA ALA A 134 14.76 -15.24 -4.72
C ALA A 134 13.81 -15.23 -5.92
N GLU A 135 14.02 -16.21 -6.81
CA GLU A 135 13.08 -16.54 -7.87
C GLU A 135 12.81 -18.05 -7.91
N ILE A 136 11.58 -18.41 -8.29
CA ILE A 136 11.22 -19.77 -8.69
C ILE A 136 11.00 -19.74 -10.21
N TYR A 137 11.78 -20.52 -10.96
CA TYR A 137 11.80 -20.44 -12.43
C TYR A 137 11.71 -21.82 -13.08
N ARG A 138 11.13 -21.86 -14.27
CA ARG A 138 11.06 -23.07 -15.10
C ARG A 138 12.44 -23.40 -15.62
N HIS A 139 12.79 -24.69 -15.59
CA HIS A 139 14.02 -25.20 -16.16
C HIS A 139 13.79 -26.62 -16.67
N ALA A 140 13.93 -26.80 -17.99
CA ALA A 140 13.52 -28.02 -18.68
C ALA A 140 12.05 -28.38 -18.33
N THR A 141 11.80 -29.56 -17.78
CA THR A 141 10.45 -30.05 -17.45
C THR A 141 10.01 -29.72 -16.02
N GLY A 142 10.80 -28.98 -15.25
CA GLY A 142 10.54 -28.74 -13.83
C GLY A 142 10.77 -27.29 -13.39
N TRP A 143 10.73 -27.10 -12.08
CA TRP A 143 10.95 -25.80 -11.44
C TRP A 143 12.22 -25.82 -10.60
N LYS A 144 12.88 -24.68 -10.49
CA LYS A 144 14.07 -24.47 -9.66
C LYS A 144 13.89 -23.23 -8.81
N PHE A 145 14.42 -23.28 -7.60
CA PHE A 145 14.57 -22.10 -6.74
C PHE A 145 15.99 -21.55 -6.90
N ARG A 146 16.14 -20.23 -7.00
CA ARG A 146 17.44 -19.53 -7.03
C ARG A 146 17.44 -18.39 -6.00
N ALA A 147 18.48 -18.34 -5.18
CA ALA A 147 18.77 -17.22 -4.30
C ALA A 147 19.37 -16.06 -5.11
N ILE A 148 18.84 -14.83 -4.95
CA ILE A 148 19.22 -13.66 -5.77
C ILE A 148 19.95 -12.60 -4.97
N GLY A 149 19.35 -12.06 -3.90
CA GLY A 149 19.96 -11.03 -3.05
C GLY A 149 20.38 -9.77 -3.81
N GLN A 150 19.54 -9.28 -4.74
CA GLN A 150 19.82 -8.09 -5.56
C GLN A 150 19.02 -6.90 -5.04
N GLY A 151 19.71 -5.83 -4.63
CA GLY A 151 19.10 -4.60 -4.16
C GLY A 151 18.85 -3.58 -5.30
N PHE A 152 17.86 -2.72 -5.08
CA PHE A 152 17.49 -1.59 -5.94
C PHE A 152 17.43 -0.31 -5.09
N ARG A 153 18.27 0.67 -5.44
CA ARG A 153 18.21 2.03 -4.87
C ARG A 153 17.03 2.76 -5.50
N GLY A 154 16.23 3.46 -4.70
CA GLY A 154 15.02 4.15 -5.15
C GLY A 154 13.72 3.37 -4.96
N GLY A 155 13.78 2.19 -4.34
CA GLY A 155 12.60 1.46 -3.88
C GLY A 155 11.84 0.73 -4.99
N LEU A 156 10.51 0.74 -4.90
CA LEU A 156 9.64 -0.07 -5.76
C LEU A 156 9.74 0.32 -7.23
N GLN A 157 9.82 1.62 -7.54
CA GLN A 157 9.83 2.12 -8.92
C GLN A 157 10.92 1.49 -9.80
N PRO A 158 12.23 1.58 -9.46
CA PRO A 158 13.28 0.99 -10.28
C PRO A 158 13.21 -0.54 -10.34
N LEU A 159 12.67 -1.19 -9.30
CA LEU A 159 12.41 -2.63 -9.32
C LEU A 159 11.28 -2.99 -10.28
N ALA A 160 10.20 -2.22 -10.30
CA ALA A 160 9.05 -2.42 -11.18
C ALA A 160 9.43 -2.16 -12.64
N GLU A 161 10.14 -1.05 -12.90
CA GLU A 161 10.66 -0.70 -14.23
C GLU A 161 11.62 -1.76 -14.77
N HIS A 162 12.43 -2.39 -13.91
CA HIS A 162 13.31 -3.50 -14.28
C HIS A 162 12.55 -4.69 -14.91
N PHE A 163 11.30 -4.90 -14.50
CA PHE A 163 10.42 -5.93 -15.06
C PHE A 163 9.36 -5.37 -16.03
N GLY A 164 9.55 -4.13 -16.50
CA GLY A 164 8.71 -3.50 -17.51
C GLY A 164 7.34 -3.02 -17.02
N VAL A 165 7.18 -2.82 -15.71
CA VAL A 165 5.97 -2.23 -15.12
C VAL A 165 6.17 -0.71 -15.05
N GLU A 166 5.24 0.04 -15.64
CA GLU A 166 5.19 1.50 -15.48
C GLU A 166 4.53 1.85 -14.15
N VAL A 167 5.26 2.56 -13.28
CA VAL A 167 4.70 3.09 -12.03
C VAL A 167 4.28 4.53 -12.29
N SER A 168 2.98 4.76 -12.45
CA SER A 168 2.43 6.11 -12.60
C SER A 168 2.69 6.93 -11.33
N HIS A 169 3.56 7.93 -11.43
CA HIS A 169 3.72 8.94 -10.40
C HIS A 169 2.55 9.92 -10.50
N GLU A 170 1.51 9.78 -9.68
CA GLU A 170 0.53 10.85 -9.49
C GLU A 170 1.08 11.84 -8.45
N PRO A 171 1.48 13.07 -8.82
CA PRO A 171 1.80 14.09 -7.85
C PRO A 171 0.52 14.40 -7.04
N PRO A 172 0.58 14.61 -5.72
CA PRO A 172 -0.59 15.04 -4.96
C PRO A 172 -1.02 16.42 -5.49
N GLY A 173 -2.07 16.46 -6.32
CA GLY A 173 -2.68 17.70 -6.82
C GLY A 173 -2.86 17.83 -8.34
N ALA A 174 -2.54 16.85 -9.17
CA ALA A 174 -2.88 16.93 -10.59
C ALA A 174 -4.34 16.53 -10.83
N SER A 175 -5.24 17.51 -11.02
CA SER A 175 -6.54 17.24 -11.64
C SER A 175 -6.34 16.60 -13.02
N PRO A 176 -7.20 15.66 -13.45
CA PRO A 176 -7.11 15.14 -14.81
C PRO A 176 -7.20 16.31 -15.81
N PRO A 177 -6.36 16.34 -16.86
CA PRO A 177 -6.51 17.35 -17.89
C PRO A 177 -7.93 17.25 -18.47
N PRO A 178 -8.57 18.38 -18.82
CA PRO A 178 -9.83 18.34 -19.55
C PRO A 178 -9.66 17.43 -20.76
N PRO A 179 -10.66 16.61 -21.13
CA PRO A 179 -10.55 15.78 -22.32
C PRO A 179 -10.22 16.68 -23.51
N GLU A 180 -9.07 16.45 -24.13
CA GLU A 180 -8.76 17.03 -25.43
C GLU A 180 -9.92 16.66 -26.36
N SER A 181 -10.54 17.70 -26.91
CA SER A 181 -11.54 17.61 -27.95
C SER A 181 -10.92 16.92 -29.16
N ARG A 182 -11.06 15.59 -29.22
CA ARG A 182 -10.87 14.87 -30.48
C ARG A 182 -11.85 15.46 -31.48
N PRO A 183 -11.39 15.89 -32.67
CA PRO A 183 -12.32 16.17 -33.74
C PRO A 183 -13.14 14.89 -34.02
N PRO A 184 -14.43 15.01 -34.33
CA PRO A 184 -15.27 13.86 -34.64
C PRO A 184 -14.65 13.06 -35.79
N PRO A 185 -14.80 11.72 -35.80
CA PRO A 185 -14.34 10.90 -36.92
C PRO A 185 -14.97 11.40 -38.22
N ALA A 186 -14.12 11.68 -39.21
CA ALA A 186 -14.56 12.03 -40.55
C ALA A 186 -15.45 10.89 -41.08
N ILE A 187 -16.69 11.24 -41.42
CA ILE A 187 -17.61 10.38 -42.16
C ILE A 187 -16.89 9.97 -43.45
N PRO A 188 -16.74 8.67 -43.76
CA PRO A 188 -16.22 8.28 -45.05
C PRO A 188 -17.19 8.74 -46.13
N ALA A 189 -16.71 9.61 -47.03
CA ALA A 189 -17.46 10.03 -48.21
C ALA A 189 -17.81 8.80 -49.08
N PRO A 190 -19.00 8.77 -49.70
CA PRO A 190 -19.39 7.68 -50.57
C PRO A 190 -18.49 7.61 -51.81
N ALA A 191 -18.20 6.38 -52.24
CA ALA A 191 -17.42 6.07 -53.44
C ALA A 191 -18.05 6.67 -54.73
N PRO A 192 -17.25 7.00 -55.76
CA PRO A 192 -17.72 7.66 -56.97
C PRO A 192 -18.40 6.70 -57.96
N THR A 193 -19.51 7.14 -58.54
CA THR A 193 -20.11 6.60 -59.79
C THR A 193 -19.59 7.44 -60.97
N PRO A 194 -19.28 6.84 -62.15
CA PRO A 194 -18.51 7.51 -63.20
C PRO A 194 -19.31 8.49 -64.08
N GLU A 195 -18.55 9.50 -64.56
CA GLU A 195 -18.63 10.39 -65.74
C GLU A 195 -19.89 10.45 -66.65
N PRO A 196 -20.20 11.63 -67.24
CA PRO A 196 -19.39 12.15 -68.37
C PRO A 196 -19.12 13.68 -68.37
N ALA A 197 -17.99 14.06 -68.96
CA ALA A 197 -17.56 15.43 -69.29
C ALA A 197 -18.22 15.96 -70.61
N PRO A 198 -17.87 17.14 -71.16
CA PRO A 198 -17.38 18.42 -70.59
C PRO A 198 -18.17 19.66 -71.14
N GLU A 199 -17.97 20.87 -70.59
CA GLU A 199 -17.62 22.07 -71.39
C GLU A 199 -17.32 23.34 -70.57
N ARG A 200 -16.14 23.92 -70.85
CA ARG A 200 -15.73 25.34 -70.96
C ARG A 200 -16.08 26.38 -69.88
N GLY A 201 -15.00 27.00 -69.35
CA GLY A 201 -14.95 28.45 -69.14
C GLY A 201 -13.86 28.94 -68.17
N SER A 202 -12.82 29.61 -68.70
CA SER A 202 -11.76 30.40 -68.02
C SER A 202 -12.29 31.34 -66.91
N VAL A 203 -11.54 31.76 -65.88
CA VAL A 203 -10.43 32.76 -65.91
C VAL A 203 -9.77 32.85 -64.49
N GLU A 204 -8.45 33.08 -64.47
CA GLU A 204 -7.50 33.37 -63.34
C GLU A 204 -7.41 34.91 -63.04
N PRO A 205 -6.48 35.48 -62.25
CA PRO A 205 -6.01 35.32 -60.85
C PRO A 205 -6.18 36.64 -60.01
N ALA A 206 -5.86 36.62 -58.70
CA ALA A 206 -5.07 37.68 -58.03
C ALA A 206 -4.68 37.34 -56.56
N SER A 207 -3.38 37.42 -56.27
CA SER A 207 -2.71 37.41 -54.95
C SER A 207 -2.63 38.85 -54.34
N PRO A 208 -1.74 39.17 -53.36
CA PRO A 208 -1.62 38.77 -51.94
C PRO A 208 -1.46 40.00 -50.99
N SER A 209 -1.00 39.75 -49.73
CA SER A 209 -0.15 40.63 -48.86
C SER A 209 -0.84 41.19 -47.57
N PRO A 210 -0.11 41.70 -46.54
CA PRO A 210 0.79 40.98 -45.60
C PRO A 210 0.56 41.36 -44.10
N ALA A 211 1.34 40.74 -43.19
CA ALA A 211 1.59 41.11 -41.76
C ALA A 211 2.29 42.51 -41.62
N PRO A 212 2.71 43.10 -40.45
CA PRO A 212 3.21 42.51 -39.18
C PRO A 212 2.96 43.38 -37.88
N PRO A 213 3.91 43.69 -36.96
CA PRO A 213 4.16 43.02 -35.65
C PRO A 213 4.31 43.98 -34.42
N SER A 214 4.56 43.43 -33.20
CA SER A 214 5.37 44.01 -32.08
C SER A 214 5.17 43.09 -30.85
N ASP A 215 6.13 42.43 -30.19
CA ASP A 215 7.49 42.69 -29.68
C ASP A 215 7.66 43.66 -28.49
N SER A 216 8.47 43.21 -27.53
CA SER A 216 9.01 43.82 -26.30
C SER A 216 8.02 43.98 -25.13
N SER A 217 8.34 43.71 -23.85
CA SER A 217 9.56 43.95 -23.07
C SER A 217 9.62 43.01 -21.84
N ARG A 218 10.70 42.28 -21.55
CA ARG A 218 11.96 42.65 -20.84
C ARG A 218 11.83 42.88 -19.31
N VAL A 219 12.28 41.86 -18.54
CA VAL A 219 13.19 41.87 -17.36
C VAL A 219 12.81 42.69 -16.10
N ARG A 220 12.70 42.03 -14.92
CA ARG A 220 13.73 42.05 -13.83
C ARG A 220 13.42 41.13 -12.63
N ARG A 221 14.52 40.68 -12.00
CA ARG A 221 14.73 39.77 -10.86
C ARG A 221 14.27 40.29 -9.48
N SER A 222 13.88 39.36 -8.59
CA SER A 222 14.30 39.26 -7.17
C SER A 222 13.95 37.87 -6.62
N ARG A 223 14.91 36.95 -6.38
CA ARG A 223 15.57 36.64 -5.09
C ARG A 223 14.63 36.35 -3.91
N GLY A 224 14.72 35.11 -3.38
CA GLY A 224 14.57 34.81 -1.94
C GLY A 224 13.40 33.91 -1.52
N PHE A 225 13.66 32.60 -1.36
CA PHE A 225 12.98 31.68 -0.42
C PHE A 225 13.26 32.12 1.06
N PRO A 226 12.65 31.56 2.16
CA PRO A 226 12.04 30.23 2.28
C PRO A 226 10.81 30.03 3.22
N PHE A 227 10.14 28.90 3.00
CA PHE A 227 9.58 27.89 3.94
C PHE A 227 9.41 28.20 5.44
N LYS A 228 8.15 28.13 5.92
CA LYS A 228 7.68 27.64 7.23
C LYS A 228 6.33 26.95 6.91
N THR A 229 6.07 25.69 7.22
CA THR A 229 5.90 25.13 8.57
C THR A 229 5.94 23.60 8.54
N LEU A 230 6.84 23.00 9.34
CA LEU A 230 6.65 21.68 9.96
C LEU A 230 7.46 21.64 11.27
N ALA A 231 7.06 20.73 12.15
CA ALA A 231 7.76 20.21 13.33
C ALA A 231 7.41 20.87 14.68
N ALA A 232 6.36 20.34 15.29
CA ALA A 232 6.43 19.93 16.69
C ALA A 232 6.93 18.47 16.68
N LEU A 233 8.09 18.21 17.30
CA LEU A 233 8.46 17.04 18.14
C LEU A 233 9.98 16.79 18.13
N ILE A 234 10.80 17.72 18.66
CA ILE A 234 12.19 17.41 19.07
C ILE A 234 12.50 18.19 20.36
N ILE A 235 12.08 17.64 21.51
CA ILE A 235 12.77 17.83 22.79
C ILE A 235 12.71 16.49 23.52
N LEU A 236 13.74 15.68 23.35
CA LEU A 236 14.33 14.88 24.42
C LEU A 236 15.72 14.46 23.94
N LEU A 237 16.72 15.02 24.62
CA LEU A 237 18.16 14.69 24.60
C LEU A 237 19.04 15.42 23.56
N GLY A 238 19.51 16.60 23.99
CA GLY A 238 20.95 16.91 23.93
C GLY A 238 21.46 17.68 22.70
N GLY A 239 21.12 18.97 22.58
CA GLY A 239 21.78 19.85 21.60
C GLY A 239 21.32 21.30 21.57
N GLY A 240 20.74 21.81 22.67
CA GLY A 240 20.01 23.08 22.70
C GLY A 240 20.74 24.28 23.29
N ALA A 241 22.07 24.37 23.20
CA ALA A 241 22.80 25.52 23.79
C ALA A 241 23.01 26.69 22.81
N GLY A 242 22.97 26.47 21.49
CA GLY A 242 23.24 27.53 20.51
C GLY A 242 22.03 28.40 20.15
N ALA A 243 20.81 27.87 20.26
CA ALA A 243 19.61 28.54 19.76
C ALA A 243 18.91 29.44 20.79
N LEU A 244 19.17 29.26 22.09
CA LEU A 244 18.58 30.06 23.16
C LEU A 244 19.24 31.44 23.34
N TRP A 245 20.50 31.60 22.90
CA TRP A 245 21.22 32.89 22.96
C TRP A 245 20.63 33.95 22.00
N PHE A 246 20.04 33.51 20.90
CA PHE A 246 19.59 34.43 19.83
C PHE A 246 18.20 35.03 20.07
N PHE A 247 17.38 34.42 20.94
CA PHE A 247 15.96 34.80 21.08
C PHE A 247 15.59 35.46 22.41
N TYR A 248 16.36 35.27 23.50
CA TYR A 248 15.99 35.82 24.82
C TYR A 248 17.22 36.23 25.64
N PRO A 249 17.81 37.41 25.39
CA PRO A 249 19.02 37.85 26.08
C PRO A 249 18.78 38.31 27.53
N GLU A 250 17.53 38.52 27.96
CA GLU A 250 17.17 39.00 29.31
C GLU A 250 16.86 37.87 30.32
N LEU A 251 16.82 36.60 29.89
CA LEU A 251 16.44 35.48 30.75
C LEU A 251 17.60 34.90 31.59
N LEU A 252 18.75 35.59 31.66
CA LEU A 252 20.00 35.09 32.23
C LEU A 252 20.51 35.84 33.48
N ASP A 253 19.70 36.69 34.11
CA ASP A 253 20.14 37.45 35.28
C ASP A 253 19.78 36.81 36.65
N ASP A 254 18.85 35.86 36.72
CA ASP A 254 18.57 35.14 37.98
C ASP A 254 18.00 33.71 37.78
N PRO A 255 18.84 32.66 37.82
CA PRO A 255 18.42 31.26 37.65
C PRO A 255 17.67 30.67 38.87
N SER A 256 17.50 31.42 39.97
CA SER A 256 16.89 30.90 41.20
C SER A 256 15.35 30.95 41.24
N GLN A 257 14.73 31.74 40.35
CA GLN A 257 13.27 31.85 40.26
C GLN A 257 12.61 30.72 39.45
N LEU A 258 13.35 30.11 38.51
CA LEU A 258 12.88 29.01 37.65
C LEU A 258 12.47 27.74 38.41
N PHE A 259 13.01 27.52 39.61
CA PHE A 259 12.75 26.32 40.42
C PHE A 259 11.60 26.48 41.43
N LYS A 260 11.10 27.69 41.68
CA LYS A 260 9.96 27.90 42.60
C LYS A 260 8.62 27.69 41.90
N ASP A 261 8.47 28.16 40.66
CA ASP A 261 7.23 28.02 39.89
C ASP A 261 6.94 26.59 39.40
N SER A 262 7.95 25.73 39.32
CA SER A 262 7.75 24.33 38.90
C SER A 262 7.01 23.50 39.96
N ARG A 263 7.12 23.85 41.25
CA ARG A 263 6.43 23.13 42.33
C ARG A 263 4.93 23.45 42.36
N ASP A 264 4.56 24.69 42.11
CA ASP A 264 3.17 25.13 42.08
C ASP A 264 2.44 24.70 40.79
N PHE A 265 3.17 24.54 39.68
CA PHE A 265 2.64 23.98 38.44
C PHE A 265 2.29 22.49 38.58
N VAL A 266 3.15 21.70 39.23
CA VAL A 266 2.89 20.28 39.49
C VAL A 266 1.73 20.07 40.47
N ALA A 267 1.53 20.99 41.43
CA ALA A 267 0.42 20.94 42.38
C ALA A 267 -0.96 21.30 41.78
N ARG A 268 -1.01 21.89 40.57
CA ARG A 268 -2.24 22.28 39.86
C ARG A 268 -2.65 21.32 38.75
N LEU A 269 -1.89 20.27 38.50
CA LEU A 269 -2.32 19.21 37.60
C LEU A 269 -3.45 18.42 38.27
N PRO A 270 -4.64 18.30 37.66
CA PRO A 270 -5.67 17.42 38.18
C PRO A 270 -5.10 16.02 38.32
N ALA A 271 -5.21 15.49 39.53
CA ALA A 271 -4.65 14.22 39.94
C ALA A 271 -5.25 13.04 39.15
N VAL A 272 -4.42 12.01 39.04
CA VAL A 272 -4.71 10.62 38.63
C VAL A 272 -4.68 10.38 37.12
N TYR A 273 -3.49 10.03 36.60
CA TYR A 273 -3.38 9.05 35.51
C TYR A 273 -4.07 7.78 36.02
N GLN A 274 -5.35 7.59 35.67
CA GLN A 274 -5.99 6.30 35.84
C GLN A 274 -5.35 5.38 34.80
N PRO A 275 -4.76 4.24 35.19
CA PRO A 275 -4.34 3.27 34.20
C PRO A 275 -5.57 2.95 33.36
N ALA A 276 -5.45 3.03 32.02
CA ALA A 276 -6.49 2.50 31.16
C ALA A 276 -6.80 1.09 31.66
N THR A 277 -8.03 0.85 32.11
CA THR A 277 -8.47 -0.48 32.50
C THR A 277 -9.10 -1.10 31.27
N CYS A 278 -8.72 -2.34 30.97
CA CYS A 278 -9.46 -3.10 29.97
C CYS A 278 -10.77 -3.55 30.61
N ALA A 279 -11.89 -3.21 29.98
CA ALA A 279 -13.22 -3.63 30.45
C ALA A 279 -13.51 -5.12 30.17
N TRP A 280 -12.64 -5.80 29.40
CA TRP A 280 -12.81 -7.17 28.96
C TRP A 280 -11.73 -8.07 29.54
N THR A 281 -12.10 -9.33 29.76
CA THR A 281 -11.15 -10.41 30.03
C THR A 281 -10.30 -10.71 28.79
N ASP A 282 -9.14 -11.36 28.99
CA ASP A 282 -8.26 -11.73 27.87
C ASP A 282 -9.01 -12.57 26.82
N ALA A 283 -9.89 -13.48 27.26
CA ALA A 283 -10.69 -14.31 26.35
C ALA A 283 -11.67 -13.48 25.52
N GLU A 284 -12.41 -12.57 26.16
CA GLU A 284 -13.33 -11.66 25.48
C GLU A 284 -12.61 -10.72 24.50
N VAL A 285 -11.39 -10.27 24.82
CA VAL A 285 -10.56 -9.48 23.90
C VAL A 285 -10.29 -10.27 22.62
N PHE A 286 -9.89 -11.54 22.73
CA PHE A 286 -9.68 -12.38 21.55
C PHE A 286 -10.98 -12.65 20.79
N GLU A 287 -12.09 -12.98 21.47
CA GLU A 287 -13.39 -13.20 20.80
C GLU A 287 -13.83 -11.97 19.99
N ARG A 288 -13.71 -10.78 20.59
CA ARG A 288 -14.01 -9.51 19.92
C ARG A 288 -13.07 -9.21 18.76
N TYR A 289 -11.78 -9.51 18.90
CA TYR A 289 -10.83 -9.40 17.79
C TYR A 289 -11.23 -10.29 16.60
N HIS A 290 -11.68 -11.52 16.83
CA HIS A 290 -12.15 -12.39 15.74
C HIS A 290 -13.44 -11.83 15.09
N ALA A 291 -14.40 -11.35 15.89
CA ALA A 291 -15.62 -10.73 15.39
C ALA A 291 -15.34 -9.44 14.57
N LEU A 292 -14.37 -8.65 15.01
CA LEU A 292 -13.87 -7.49 14.28
C LEU A 292 -13.20 -7.92 12.97
N GLY A 293 -12.42 -8.99 12.97
CA GLY A 293 -11.82 -9.58 11.77
C GLY A 293 -12.86 -10.00 10.73
N GLU A 294 -13.96 -10.65 11.14
CA GLU A 294 -15.07 -10.96 10.23
C GLU A 294 -15.72 -9.71 9.67
N SER A 295 -15.89 -8.69 10.50
CA SER A 295 -16.45 -7.39 10.10
C SER A 295 -15.54 -6.67 9.10
N TYR A 296 -14.22 -6.74 9.33
CA TYR A 296 -13.18 -6.22 8.44
C TYR A 296 -13.21 -6.87 7.05
N VAL A 297 -13.36 -8.20 6.98
CA VAL A 297 -13.53 -8.89 5.70
C VAL A 297 -14.82 -8.47 4.98
N LYS A 298 -15.92 -8.29 5.71
CA LYS A 298 -17.21 -7.85 5.12
C LYS A 298 -17.11 -6.46 4.49
N ILE A 299 -16.42 -5.52 5.14
CA ILE A 299 -16.25 -4.17 4.56
C ILE A 299 -15.35 -4.19 3.33
N LEU A 300 -14.26 -4.96 3.32
CA LEU A 300 -13.41 -5.12 2.14
C LEU A 300 -14.21 -5.60 0.93
N GLN A 301 -15.00 -6.68 1.11
CA GLN A 301 -15.85 -7.23 0.07
C GLN A 301 -16.93 -6.24 -0.40
N ARG A 302 -17.50 -5.47 0.53
CA ARG A 302 -18.55 -4.50 0.20
C ARG A 302 -18.00 -3.31 -0.59
N VAL A 303 -16.82 -2.81 -0.22
CA VAL A 303 -16.12 -1.74 -0.94
C VAL A 303 -15.70 -2.20 -2.33
N ASP A 304 -15.14 -3.41 -2.47
CA ASP A 304 -14.78 -3.98 -3.77
C ASP A 304 -16.01 -4.11 -4.69
N ARG A 305 -17.10 -4.70 -4.19
CA ARG A 305 -18.38 -4.79 -4.92
C ARG A 305 -18.90 -3.42 -5.34
N GLY A 306 -18.83 -2.43 -4.45
CA GLY A 306 -19.23 -1.05 -4.75
C GLY A 306 -18.40 -0.43 -5.89
N ASN A 307 -17.07 -0.63 -5.90
CA ASN A 307 -16.22 -0.15 -6.99
C ASN A 307 -16.60 -0.80 -8.33
N GLN A 308 -16.78 -2.13 -8.34
CA GLN A 308 -17.17 -2.87 -9.55
C GLN A 308 -18.54 -2.42 -10.06
N ARG A 309 -19.50 -2.23 -9.15
CA ARG A 309 -20.84 -1.77 -9.49
C ARG A 309 -20.81 -0.36 -10.06
N LEU A 310 -20.10 0.57 -9.43
CA LEU A 310 -19.95 1.94 -9.91
C LEU A 310 -19.32 1.99 -11.32
N ALA A 311 -18.25 1.21 -11.55
CA ALA A 311 -17.62 1.10 -12.86
C ALA A 311 -18.57 0.53 -13.91
N SER A 312 -19.32 -0.54 -13.58
CA SER A 312 -20.27 -1.16 -14.49
C SER A 312 -21.41 -0.21 -14.90
N LEU A 313 -21.94 0.56 -13.94
CA LEU A 313 -22.99 1.54 -14.19
C LEU A 313 -22.49 2.66 -15.10
N ARG A 314 -21.29 3.21 -14.85
CA ARG A 314 -20.69 4.26 -15.69
C ARG A 314 -20.45 3.78 -17.12
N LEU A 315 -20.01 2.53 -17.30
CA LEU A 315 -19.84 1.93 -18.62
C LEU A 315 -21.17 1.70 -19.34
N ALA A 316 -22.22 1.30 -18.61
CA ALA A 316 -23.56 1.16 -19.18
C ALA A 316 -24.14 2.52 -19.61
N LEU A 317 -23.95 3.57 -18.79
CA LEU A 317 -24.38 4.93 -19.12
C LEU A 317 -23.69 5.47 -20.37
N GLY A 318 -22.38 5.24 -20.52
CA GLY A 318 -21.63 5.65 -21.71
C GLY A 318 -22.05 4.94 -23.01
N LYS A 319 -22.76 3.81 -22.92
CA LYS A 319 -23.32 3.08 -24.07
C LYS A 319 -24.78 3.43 -24.36
N ALA A 320 -25.49 4.04 -23.41
CA ALA A 320 -26.87 4.44 -23.61
C ALA A 320 -26.91 5.71 -24.46
N ASP A 321 -27.80 5.76 -25.46
CA ASP A 321 -27.99 6.91 -26.37
C ASP A 321 -28.70 8.10 -25.68
N ALA A 322 -28.14 8.56 -24.55
CA ALA A 322 -28.55 9.74 -23.77
C ALA A 322 -29.82 9.62 -22.90
N GLN A 323 -30.38 8.42 -22.69
CA GLN A 323 -31.51 8.21 -21.77
C GLN A 323 -31.09 7.34 -20.57
N CYS A 324 -31.30 7.85 -19.36
CA CYS A 324 -30.92 7.16 -18.13
C CYS A 324 -31.87 5.99 -17.85
N PRO A 325 -31.39 4.73 -17.81
CA PRO A 325 -32.24 3.59 -17.49
C PRO A 325 -32.81 3.71 -16.08
N ALA A 326 -34.08 3.38 -15.87
CA ALA A 326 -34.69 3.44 -14.53
C ALA A 326 -33.93 2.56 -13.51
N SER A 327 -33.43 1.40 -13.95
CA SER A 327 -32.60 0.50 -13.14
C SER A 327 -31.29 1.14 -12.68
N PHE A 328 -30.70 2.06 -13.47
CA PHE A 328 -29.45 2.73 -13.11
C PHE A 328 -29.60 3.65 -11.89
N LEU A 329 -30.72 4.39 -11.81
CA LEU A 329 -31.03 5.27 -10.68
C LEU A 329 -31.37 4.45 -9.43
N GLU A 330 -32.16 3.39 -9.58
CA GLU A 330 -32.51 2.49 -8.48
C GLU A 330 -31.28 1.78 -7.93
N ASP A 331 -30.43 1.23 -8.80
CA ASP A 331 -29.17 0.57 -8.44
C ASP A 331 -28.25 1.53 -7.68
N SER A 332 -28.10 2.78 -8.14
CA SER A 332 -27.25 3.78 -7.48
C SER A 332 -27.78 4.14 -6.08
N ARG A 333 -29.10 4.32 -5.92
CA ARG A 333 -29.72 4.57 -4.60
C ARG A 333 -29.57 3.38 -3.65
N GLN A 334 -29.78 2.16 -4.16
CA GLN A 334 -29.65 0.94 -3.37
C GLN A 334 -28.21 0.77 -2.87
N GLU A 335 -27.21 1.04 -3.71
CA GLU A 335 -25.80 0.93 -3.33
C GLU A 335 -25.41 1.98 -2.28
N ILE A 336 -25.91 3.22 -2.39
CA ILE A 336 -25.73 4.27 -1.36
C ILE A 336 -26.30 3.81 -0.02
N ASP A 337 -27.56 3.37 0.02
CA ASP A 337 -28.22 2.92 1.25
C ASP A 337 -27.46 1.76 1.91
N GLN A 338 -26.93 0.83 1.12
CA GLN A 338 -26.11 -0.27 1.65
C GLN A 338 -24.77 0.19 2.21
N LEU A 339 -24.12 1.19 1.60
CA LEU A 339 -22.84 1.73 2.07
C LEU A 339 -23.01 2.60 3.33
N GLU A 340 -24.07 3.40 3.41
CA GLU A 340 -24.38 4.23 4.58
C GLU A 340 -24.73 3.41 5.83
N LYS A 341 -25.22 2.19 5.65
CA LYS A 341 -25.53 1.26 6.75
C LYS A 341 -24.30 0.61 7.39
N LEU A 342 -23.10 0.76 6.81
CA LEU A 342 -21.89 0.17 7.36
C LEU A 342 -21.46 0.89 8.66
N PRO A 343 -21.34 0.21 9.80
CA PRO A 343 -20.96 0.83 11.07
C PRO A 343 -19.44 1.00 11.20
N VAL A 344 -18.77 1.56 10.18
CA VAL A 344 -17.30 1.65 10.10
C VAL A 344 -16.70 2.39 11.29
N SER A 345 -17.35 3.49 11.71
CA SER A 345 -16.93 4.29 12.87
C SER A 345 -16.97 3.48 14.17
N GLN A 346 -17.94 2.57 14.31
CA GLN A 346 -18.04 1.70 15.49
C GLN A 346 -16.89 0.68 15.49
N TRP A 347 -16.59 0.08 14.33
CA TRP A 347 -15.47 -0.85 14.18
C TRP A 347 -14.12 -0.18 14.46
N ILE A 348 -13.91 1.08 14.04
CA ILE A 348 -12.70 1.85 14.38
C ILE A 348 -12.60 2.05 15.91
N GLY A 349 -13.70 2.39 16.55
CA GLY A 349 -13.76 2.54 18.01
C GLY A 349 -13.44 1.23 18.74
N GLU A 350 -14.02 0.12 18.30
CA GLU A 350 -13.77 -1.20 18.86
C GLU A 350 -12.31 -1.64 18.67
N ALA A 351 -11.74 -1.44 17.47
CA ALA A 351 -10.33 -1.72 17.20
C ALA A 351 -9.40 -0.94 18.14
N THR A 352 -9.71 0.35 18.37
CA THR A 352 -8.94 1.21 19.28
C THR A 352 -9.00 0.72 20.73
N GLN A 353 -10.18 0.32 21.21
CA GLN A 353 -10.35 -0.22 22.56
C GLN A 353 -9.63 -1.56 22.73
N LEU A 354 -9.76 -2.46 21.76
CA LEU A 354 -9.06 -3.74 21.75
C LEU A 354 -7.54 -3.55 21.76
N ASN A 355 -7.03 -2.55 21.02
CA ASN A 355 -5.60 -2.26 20.98
C ASN A 355 -5.08 -1.82 22.37
N GLY A 356 -5.84 -0.96 23.06
CA GLY A 356 -5.53 -0.59 24.45
C GLY A 356 -5.54 -1.79 25.39
N CYS A 357 -6.52 -2.69 25.24
CA CYS A 357 -6.60 -3.93 26.01
C CYS A 357 -5.42 -4.87 25.74
N ALA A 358 -4.99 -5.02 24.48
CA ALA A 358 -3.82 -5.82 24.12
C ALA A 358 -2.54 -5.28 24.79
N GLY A 359 -2.34 -3.96 24.79
CA GLY A 359 -1.21 -3.32 25.48
C GLY A 359 -1.20 -3.59 27.00
N LEU A 360 -2.36 -3.64 27.64
CA LEU A 360 -2.47 -4.01 29.07
C LEU A 360 -2.18 -5.49 29.31
N MET A 361 -2.62 -6.36 28.41
CA MET A 361 -2.33 -7.79 28.46
C MET A 361 -0.82 -8.04 28.37
N ILE A 362 -0.12 -7.36 27.45
CA ILE A 362 1.34 -7.44 27.31
C ILE A 362 2.02 -7.03 28.62
N LYS A 363 1.65 -5.87 29.19
CA LYS A 363 2.22 -5.40 30.47
C LYS A 363 1.99 -6.40 31.61
N LYS A 364 0.80 -7.00 31.69
CA LYS A 364 0.47 -8.02 32.70
C LYS A 364 1.36 -9.26 32.55
N ILE A 365 1.55 -9.74 31.32
CA ILE A 365 2.39 -10.92 31.04
C ILE A 365 3.86 -10.62 31.30
N GLU A 366 4.36 -9.45 30.92
CA GLU A 366 5.75 -9.03 31.20
C GLU A 366 6.03 -8.92 32.70
N SER A 367 5.07 -8.39 33.48
CA SER A 367 5.17 -8.39 34.93
C SER A 367 5.27 -9.81 35.50
N ALA A 368 4.43 -10.73 35.03
CA ALA A 368 4.48 -12.13 35.46
C ALA A 368 5.79 -12.83 35.05
N LEU A 369 6.32 -12.50 33.87
CA LEU A 369 7.58 -13.04 33.37
C LEU A 369 8.77 -12.63 34.25
N ASN A 370 8.76 -11.40 34.77
CA ASN A 370 9.83 -10.88 35.63
C ASN A 370 9.87 -11.55 37.02
N GLU A 371 8.74 -12.08 37.49
CA GLU A 371 8.61 -12.73 38.80
C GLU A 371 8.75 -14.26 38.75
N GLU A 372 8.64 -14.85 37.56
CA GLU A 372 8.62 -16.30 37.38
C GLU A 372 10.04 -16.88 37.18
N THR A 373 10.30 -18.01 37.85
CA THR A 373 11.61 -18.70 37.78
C THR A 373 11.51 -20.10 37.19
N ARG A 374 10.30 -20.65 37.06
CA ARG A 374 10.06 -21.99 36.54
C ARG A 374 10.13 -22.01 35.01
N PRO A 375 11.06 -22.76 34.38
CA PRO A 375 11.27 -22.71 32.93
C PRO A 375 10.02 -23.02 32.08
N ILE A 376 9.20 -23.98 32.51
CA ILE A 376 7.97 -24.37 31.80
C ILE A 376 6.95 -23.23 31.80
N VAL A 377 6.85 -22.49 32.90
CA VAL A 377 5.91 -21.37 33.03
C VAL A 377 6.43 -20.16 32.25
N ILE A 378 7.73 -19.88 32.31
CA ILE A 378 8.40 -18.86 31.48
C ILE A 378 8.11 -19.11 29.99
N GLN A 379 8.31 -20.33 29.51
CA GLN A 379 8.09 -20.66 28.09
C GLN A 379 6.63 -20.42 27.67
N ARG A 380 5.66 -20.76 28.54
CA ARG A 380 4.25 -20.46 28.31
C ARG A 380 3.98 -18.96 28.26
N LEU A 381 4.48 -18.21 29.24
CA LEU A 381 4.31 -16.75 29.32
C LEU A 381 4.94 -16.03 28.12
N VAL A 382 6.09 -16.49 27.64
CA VAL A 382 6.70 -15.97 26.40
C VAL A 382 5.77 -16.18 25.21
N HIS A 383 5.19 -17.37 25.06
CA HIS A 383 4.24 -17.65 23.98
C HIS A 383 2.97 -16.79 24.09
N GLU A 384 2.46 -16.58 25.31
CA GLU A 384 1.32 -15.69 25.57
C GLU A 384 1.66 -14.22 25.24
N ALA A 385 2.87 -13.76 25.58
CA ALA A 385 3.34 -12.41 25.26
C ALA A 385 3.44 -12.20 23.75
N ASP A 386 4.00 -13.16 23.01
CA ASP A 386 4.10 -13.09 21.55
C ASP A 386 2.71 -13.05 20.90
N ARG A 387 1.77 -13.86 21.41
CA ARG A 387 0.37 -13.84 20.96
C ARG A 387 -0.28 -12.47 21.21
N ALA A 388 -0.04 -11.83 22.36
CA ALA A 388 -0.58 -10.52 22.68
C ALA A 388 0.05 -9.38 21.84
N ARG A 389 1.35 -9.45 21.55
CA ARG A 389 2.04 -8.50 20.65
C ARG A 389 1.56 -8.62 19.21
N ASN A 390 1.34 -9.83 18.72
CA ASN A 390 0.76 -10.06 17.39
C ASN A 390 -0.66 -9.47 17.31
N LEU A 391 -1.47 -9.67 18.35
CA LEU A 391 -2.79 -9.06 18.45
C LEU A 391 -2.74 -7.52 18.40
N GLU A 392 -1.87 -6.87 19.18
CA GLU A 392 -1.70 -5.41 19.19
C GLU A 392 -1.27 -4.87 17.81
N SER A 393 -0.32 -5.55 17.18
CA SER A 393 0.13 -5.25 15.83
C SER A 393 -1.03 -5.33 14.81
N ASP A 394 -1.78 -6.43 14.81
CA ASP A 394 -2.90 -6.63 13.89
C ASP A 394 -3.99 -5.59 14.08
N LEU A 395 -4.32 -5.27 15.34
CA LEU A 395 -5.31 -4.23 15.65
C LEU A 395 -4.87 -2.83 15.20
N THR A 396 -3.58 -2.53 15.27
CA THR A 396 -3.01 -1.29 14.73
C THR A 396 -3.19 -1.20 13.22
N ASN A 397 -2.95 -2.31 12.50
CA ASN A 397 -3.16 -2.38 11.05
C ASN A 397 -4.66 -2.29 10.69
N ILE A 398 -5.51 -3.07 11.35
CA ILE A 398 -6.97 -3.05 11.15
C ILE A 398 -7.52 -1.64 11.39
N SER A 399 -7.06 -0.94 12.44
CA SER A 399 -7.50 0.44 12.72
C SER A 399 -7.17 1.40 11.58
N ARG A 400 -5.94 1.30 11.03
CA ARG A 400 -5.50 2.12 9.89
C ARG A 400 -6.33 1.82 8.64
N ASP A 401 -6.55 0.55 8.35
CA ASP A 401 -7.29 0.12 7.18
C ASP A 401 -8.77 0.50 7.27
N LEU A 402 -9.40 0.36 8.45
CA LEU A 402 -10.77 0.80 8.66
C LEU A 402 -10.93 2.31 8.43
N ALA A 403 -9.94 3.12 8.82
CA ALA A 403 -9.95 4.56 8.52
C ALA A 403 -9.84 4.81 7.01
N TYR A 404 -8.99 4.08 6.30
CA TYR A 404 -8.91 4.12 4.83
C TYR A 404 -10.25 3.72 4.18
N LEU A 405 -10.84 2.61 4.62
CA LEU A 405 -12.08 2.07 4.09
C LEU A 405 -13.27 2.99 4.40
N SER A 406 -13.28 3.69 5.53
CA SER A 406 -14.25 4.74 5.84
C SER A 406 -14.21 5.84 4.77
N ASN A 407 -13.03 6.38 4.49
CA ASN A 407 -12.85 7.41 3.45
C ASN A 407 -13.21 6.88 2.06
N LYS A 408 -12.84 5.63 1.75
CA LYS A 408 -13.17 4.98 0.47
C LYS A 408 -14.67 4.77 0.30
N THR A 409 -15.38 4.41 1.37
CA THR A 409 -16.84 4.26 1.40
C THR A 409 -17.52 5.60 1.13
N GLY A 410 -17.04 6.70 1.74
CA GLY A 410 -17.51 8.05 1.45
C GLY A 410 -17.38 8.41 -0.03
N ARG A 411 -16.19 8.21 -0.61
CA ARG A 411 -15.96 8.45 -2.06
C ARG A 411 -16.82 7.61 -2.98
N LEU A 412 -17.12 6.36 -2.60
CA LEU A 412 -18.04 5.52 -3.35
C LEU A 412 -19.46 6.08 -3.33
N ILE A 413 -19.95 6.48 -2.15
CA ILE A 413 -21.26 7.13 -1.99
C ILE A 413 -21.32 8.38 -2.88
N ASP A 414 -20.30 9.22 -2.85
CA ASP A 414 -20.23 10.43 -3.68
C ASP A 414 -20.27 10.08 -5.18
N GLY A 415 -19.52 9.06 -5.61
CA GLY A 415 -19.56 8.59 -7.00
C GLY A 415 -20.92 8.06 -7.46
N PHE A 416 -21.68 7.42 -6.57
CA PHE A 416 -23.07 7.04 -6.86
C PHE A 416 -24.03 8.24 -6.84
N LYS A 417 -23.78 9.26 -6.00
CA LYS A 417 -24.55 10.52 -6.02
C LYS A 417 -24.32 11.28 -7.32
N GLU A 418 -23.08 11.35 -7.80
CA GLU A 418 -22.74 11.92 -9.11
C GLU A 418 -23.51 11.22 -10.26
N ASN A 419 -23.67 9.90 -10.19
CA ASN A 419 -24.49 9.17 -11.15
C ASN A 419 -25.96 9.62 -11.11
N LEU A 420 -26.53 9.85 -9.92
CA LEU A 420 -27.90 10.33 -9.75
C LEU A 420 -28.05 11.77 -10.29
N ASP A 421 -27.06 12.63 -10.03
CA ASP A 421 -27.07 14.03 -10.48
C ASP A 421 -26.90 14.16 -12.01
N ALA A 422 -26.14 13.25 -12.63
CA ALA A 422 -25.93 13.21 -14.08
C ALA A 422 -27.17 12.74 -14.86
N CYS A 423 -28.16 12.17 -14.16
CA CYS A 423 -29.35 11.55 -14.74
C CYS A 423 -30.65 12.08 -14.10
N PRO A 424 -31.03 13.35 -14.37
CA PRO A 424 -32.20 13.99 -13.76
C PRO A 424 -33.56 13.44 -14.21
#